data_AF-A0A9D8UQK4-F1
#
_entry.id   AF-A0A9D8UQK4-F1
#
_cell.length_a   1.000
_cell.length_b   1.000
_cell.length_c   1.000
_cell.angle_alpha   90.00
_cell.angle_beta   90.00
_cell.angle_gamma   90.00
#
_symmetry.space_group_name_H-M   'P 1'
#
loop_
_entity.id
_entity.type
_entity.pdbx_description
1 polymer ?
#
loop_
_entity_poly.entity_id
_entity_poly.type
_entity_poly.pdbx_seq_one_letter_code
_entity_poly.pdbx_strand_id
1 'polypeptide(L)'
;MFRHDKFDTGRLKGKILDIGCGQFKLEGAIGLDWFDYPGVDVVADLDKPLPFEEGEFDVVYSNQVYEHISDLIKLITEVHRILKPGGFMVASVPYFRSSWAAIDPTHVRQFTINSLHYFVEGTLENANHEFTKTTFGTVEVYLDSNYGNNPFRWLFTRLALRWPYVFENSVLSFLFPFQTVTYVLTKPAN
;
A
#
# COMPACT_ATOMS: atom_id res chain seq x y z
N MET A 1 -1.59 -20.64 -17.48
CA MET A 1 -0.56 -19.59 -17.26
C MET A 1 -1.21 -18.49 -16.40
N PHE A 2 -1.09 -18.58 -15.08
CA PHE A 2 -1.90 -17.87 -14.07
C PHE A 2 -1.36 -16.48 -13.68
N ARG A 3 -1.01 -15.64 -14.66
CA ARG A 3 -0.01 -14.56 -14.48
C ARG A 3 -0.53 -13.15 -14.12
N HIS A 4 -1.77 -12.99 -13.64
CA HIS A 4 -2.38 -11.66 -13.48
C HIS A 4 -2.71 -11.22 -12.05
N ASP A 5 -2.33 -11.99 -11.02
CA ASP A 5 -2.79 -11.73 -9.66
C ASP A 5 -1.66 -11.19 -8.75
N LYS A 6 -0.55 -10.74 -9.34
CA LYS A 6 0.60 -10.16 -8.64
C LYS A 6 0.90 -8.76 -9.17
N PHE A 7 1.40 -7.90 -8.29
CA PHE A 7 1.88 -6.59 -8.69
C PHE A 7 3.08 -6.71 -9.64
N ASP A 8 3.02 -6.04 -10.78
CA ASP A 8 4.11 -5.98 -11.76
C ASP A 8 5.08 -4.85 -11.40
N THR A 9 6.27 -5.20 -10.91
CA THR A 9 7.33 -4.24 -10.58
C THR A 9 7.83 -3.49 -11.80
N GLY A 10 7.59 -3.96 -13.03
CA GLY A 10 7.85 -3.22 -14.27
C GLY A 10 7.05 -1.94 -14.42
N ARG A 11 6.04 -1.72 -13.57
CA ARG A 11 5.31 -0.44 -13.47
C ARG A 11 6.11 0.63 -12.72
N LEU A 12 7.05 0.25 -11.85
CA LEU A 12 7.89 1.17 -11.09
C LEU A 12 8.88 1.86 -12.02
N LYS A 13 8.49 3.01 -12.56
CA LYS A 13 9.24 3.78 -13.56
C LYS A 13 9.17 5.27 -13.25
N GLY A 14 10.16 6.02 -13.72
CA GLY A 14 10.28 7.45 -13.47
C GLY A 14 11.00 7.74 -12.16
N LYS A 15 10.67 8.86 -11.53
CA LYS A 15 11.22 9.26 -10.23
C LYS A 15 10.44 8.59 -9.11
N ILE A 16 11.11 7.69 -8.38
CA ILE A 16 10.51 6.84 -7.34
C ILE A 16 11.00 7.30 -5.98
N LEU A 17 10.08 7.43 -5.02
CA LEU A 17 10.37 7.55 -3.60
C LEU A 17 10.06 6.21 -2.92
N ASP A 18 10.99 5.69 -2.13
CA ASP A 18 10.80 4.53 -1.27
C ASP A 18 10.77 5.00 0.19
N ILE A 19 9.58 5.07 0.78
CA ILE A 19 9.41 5.51 2.17
C ILE A 19 9.51 4.32 3.13
N GLY A 20 10.19 4.51 4.26
CA GLY A 20 10.51 3.45 5.22
C GLY A 20 11.45 2.40 4.64
N CYS A 21 12.44 2.82 3.85
CA CYS A 21 13.31 1.91 3.11
C CYS A 21 14.31 1.14 4.00
N GLY A 22 14.47 1.53 5.27
CA GLY A 22 15.44 0.95 6.18
C GLY A 22 16.86 1.00 5.61
N GLN A 23 17.56 -0.13 5.67
CA GLN A 23 18.93 -0.23 5.12
C GLN A 23 18.96 -0.44 3.60
N PHE A 24 17.86 -0.88 3.01
CA PHE A 24 17.81 -1.36 1.62
C PHE A 24 16.62 -0.76 0.90
N LYS A 25 16.87 0.32 0.17
CA LYS A 25 15.89 0.90 -0.75
C LYS A 25 15.77 0.12 -2.04
N LEU A 26 14.61 0.26 -2.68
CA LEU A 26 14.37 -0.15 -4.04
C LEU A 26 15.43 0.44 -4.98
N GLU A 27 15.98 -0.41 -5.86
CA GLU A 27 17.00 0.01 -6.82
C GLU A 27 16.51 1.18 -7.69
N GLY A 28 17.30 2.25 -7.73
CA GLY A 28 16.98 3.47 -8.49
C GLY A 28 15.97 4.41 -7.84
N ALA A 29 15.45 4.09 -6.65
CA ALA A 29 14.61 4.99 -5.87
C ALA A 29 15.43 5.94 -4.98
N ILE A 30 14.82 7.07 -4.62
CA ILE A 30 15.24 7.89 -3.48
C ILE A 30 14.68 7.22 -2.22
N GLY A 31 15.55 6.86 -1.28
CA GLY A 31 15.16 6.23 -0.02
C GLY A 31 14.92 7.26 1.07
N LEU A 32 13.77 7.17 1.74
CA LEU A 32 13.43 7.96 2.91
C LEU A 32 13.19 7.05 4.11
N ASP A 33 13.78 7.37 5.25
CA ASP A 33 13.51 6.68 6.51
C ASP A 33 13.62 7.65 7.69
N TRP A 34 13.06 7.28 8.85
CA TRP A 34 13.27 8.05 10.09
C TRP A 34 14.69 7.85 10.62
N PHE A 35 15.28 6.67 10.42
CA PHE A 35 16.63 6.38 10.86
C PHE A 35 17.66 6.70 9.78
N ASP A 36 18.80 7.26 10.19
CA ASP A 36 19.93 7.54 9.31
C ASP A 36 20.77 6.27 9.05
N TYR A 37 20.23 5.36 8.22
CA TYR A 37 20.95 4.17 7.77
C TYR A 37 21.80 4.48 6.52
N PRO A 38 22.89 3.71 6.27
CA PRO A 38 23.76 3.95 5.11
C PRO A 38 23.08 3.97 3.72
N GLY A 39 21.89 3.37 3.59
CA GLY A 39 21.12 3.33 2.34
C GLY A 39 20.12 4.48 2.16
N VAL A 40 19.90 5.31 3.19
CA VAL A 40 18.88 6.36 3.23
C VAL A 40 19.41 7.64 2.59
N ASP A 41 18.64 8.24 1.69
CA ASP A 41 19.01 9.53 1.06
C ASP A 41 18.40 10.72 1.81
N VAL A 42 17.24 10.52 2.43
CA VAL A 42 16.48 11.55 3.14
C VAL A 42 16.03 11.03 4.50
N VAL A 43 16.49 11.68 5.58
CA VAL A 43 16.04 11.36 6.93
C VAL A 43 14.84 12.23 7.29
N ALA A 44 13.67 11.62 7.50
CA ALA A 44 12.43 12.35 7.81
C ALA A 44 11.44 11.51 8.63
N ASP A 45 10.65 12.20 9.47
CA ASP A 45 9.53 11.62 10.21
C ASP A 45 8.26 11.62 9.32
N LEU A 46 7.71 10.44 9.06
CA LEU A 46 6.52 10.26 8.22
C LEU A 46 5.22 10.80 8.85
N ASP A 47 5.21 11.11 10.15
CA ASP A 47 4.12 11.83 10.81
C ASP A 47 4.25 13.37 10.68
N LYS A 48 5.27 13.86 9.95
CA LYS A 48 5.48 15.27 9.61
C LYS A 48 5.33 15.52 8.10
N PRO A 49 5.12 16.78 7.67
CA PRO A 49 5.16 17.12 6.26
C PRO A 49 6.47 16.66 5.60
N LEU A 50 6.36 16.01 4.44
CA LEU A 50 7.51 15.44 3.76
C LEU A 50 8.31 16.54 3.06
N PRO A 51 9.66 16.51 3.08
CA PRO A 51 10.54 17.57 2.56
C PRO A 51 10.68 17.51 1.02
N PHE A 52 9.55 17.38 0.32
CA PHE A 52 9.47 17.27 -1.12
C PHE A 52 8.44 18.24 -1.69
N GLU A 53 8.67 18.64 -2.93
CA GLU A 53 7.78 19.54 -3.64
C GLU A 53 6.47 18.83 -4.05
N GLU A 54 5.43 19.62 -4.31
CA GLU A 54 4.20 19.08 -4.89
C GLU A 54 4.47 18.51 -6.29
N GLY A 55 3.92 17.33 -6.59
CA GLY A 55 4.07 16.72 -7.92
C GLY A 55 5.50 16.33 -8.28
N GLU A 56 6.33 15.99 -7.30
CA GLU A 56 7.74 15.64 -7.54
C GLU A 56 7.92 14.20 -8.07
N PHE A 57 7.13 13.24 -7.60
CA PHE A 57 7.35 11.81 -7.83
C PHE A 57 6.34 11.19 -8.79
N ASP A 58 6.83 10.27 -9.64
CA ASP A 58 5.97 9.42 -10.48
C ASP A 58 5.39 8.26 -9.66
N VAL A 59 6.18 7.75 -8.69
CA VAL A 59 5.79 6.64 -7.81
C VAL A 59 6.24 6.91 -6.38
N VAL A 60 5.36 6.62 -5.42
CA VAL A 60 5.73 6.50 -4.01
C VAL A 60 5.50 5.06 -3.60
N TYR A 61 6.57 4.35 -3.26
CA TYR A 61 6.58 2.95 -2.86
C TYR A 61 6.83 2.83 -1.35
N SER A 62 6.26 1.79 -0.75
CA SER A 62 6.53 1.39 0.62
C SER A 62 6.29 -0.10 0.81
N ASN A 63 7.03 -0.68 1.75
CA ASN A 63 6.85 -2.07 2.15
C ASN A 63 6.99 -2.19 3.66
N GLN A 64 5.90 -2.57 4.32
CA GLN A 64 5.79 -2.71 5.78
C GLN A 64 6.04 -1.37 6.52
N VAL A 65 5.20 -0.37 6.26
CA VAL A 65 5.39 1.01 6.78
C VAL A 65 4.07 1.58 7.32
N TYR A 66 3.01 1.51 6.52
CA TYR A 66 1.72 2.16 6.79
C TYR A 66 1.02 1.65 8.07
N GLU A 67 1.37 0.46 8.54
CA GLU A 67 0.91 -0.16 9.78
C GLU A 67 1.55 0.44 11.05
N HIS A 68 2.68 1.13 10.91
CA HIS A 68 3.40 1.79 12.01
C HIS A 68 3.03 3.26 12.18
N ILE A 69 2.49 3.90 11.14
CA ILE A 69 2.25 5.35 11.08
C ILE A 69 1.19 5.77 12.09
N SER A 70 1.36 6.85 12.86
CA SER A 70 0.31 7.24 13.81
C SER A 70 -0.87 7.91 13.13
N ASP A 71 -0.63 8.84 12.19
CA ASP A 71 -1.66 9.56 11.44
C ASP A 71 -1.68 9.16 9.96
N LEU A 72 -2.40 8.08 9.67
CA LEU A 72 -2.53 7.53 8.32
C LEU A 72 -3.09 8.54 7.30
N ILE A 73 -4.08 9.33 7.72
CA ILE A 73 -4.80 10.26 6.84
C ILE A 73 -3.83 11.36 6.39
N LYS A 74 -3.02 11.89 7.31
CA LYS A 74 -2.00 12.89 6.98
C LYS A 74 -0.95 12.34 6.02
N LEU A 75 -0.39 11.15 6.30
CA LEU A 75 0.61 10.57 5.40
C LEU A 75 0.05 10.34 4.00
N ILE A 76 -1.15 9.76 3.87
CA ILE A 76 -1.77 9.53 2.56
C ILE A 76 -2.02 10.85 1.82
N THR A 77 -2.43 11.90 2.54
CA THR A 77 -2.62 13.24 1.95
C THR A 77 -1.29 13.83 1.47
N GLU A 78 -0.22 13.71 2.27
CA GLU A 78 1.13 14.15 1.87
C GLU A 78 1.69 13.35 0.69
N VAL A 79 1.50 12.02 0.68
CA VAL A 79 1.87 11.17 -0.46
C VAL A 79 1.12 11.59 -1.72
N HIS A 80 -0.16 11.89 -1.61
CA HIS A 80 -0.93 12.43 -2.74
C HIS A 80 -0.39 13.79 -3.20
N ARG A 81 0.03 14.68 -2.29
CA ARG A 81 0.61 15.99 -2.64
C ARG A 81 1.89 15.81 -3.47
N ILE A 82 2.83 14.98 -3.02
CA ILE A 82 4.13 14.81 -3.66
C ILE A 82 4.07 13.96 -4.95
N LEU A 83 2.98 13.23 -5.18
CA LEU A 83 2.77 12.50 -6.43
C LEU A 83 2.39 13.45 -7.58
N LYS A 84 2.95 13.22 -8.75
CA LYS A 84 2.51 13.84 -10.02
C LYS A 84 1.07 13.43 -10.36
N PRO A 85 0.32 14.24 -11.12
CA PRO A 85 -0.91 13.79 -11.76
C PRO A 85 -0.65 12.51 -12.57
N GLY A 86 -1.47 11.48 -12.38
CA GLY A 86 -1.27 10.16 -12.99
C GLY A 86 -0.19 9.28 -12.34
N GLY A 87 0.56 9.80 -11.36
CA GLY A 87 1.47 9.02 -10.53
C GLY A 87 0.71 8.09 -9.59
N PHE A 88 1.38 7.08 -9.03
CA PHE A 88 0.72 6.11 -8.15
C PHE A 88 1.50 5.80 -6.88
N MET A 89 0.73 5.58 -5.82
CA MET A 89 1.21 5.08 -4.53
C MET A 89 1.15 3.56 -4.53
N VAL A 90 2.20 2.90 -4.07
CA VAL A 90 2.25 1.45 -3.83
C VAL A 90 2.53 1.22 -2.36
N ALA A 91 1.62 0.52 -1.68
CA ALA A 91 1.77 0.19 -0.27
C ALA A 91 1.55 -1.30 -0.03
N SER A 92 2.59 -2.00 0.41
CA SER A 92 2.51 -3.40 0.84
C SER A 92 2.56 -3.47 2.36
N VAL A 93 1.59 -4.17 2.96
CA VAL A 93 1.43 -4.28 4.41
C VAL A 93 1.01 -5.69 4.81
N PRO A 94 1.18 -6.09 6.08
CA PRO A 94 0.65 -7.33 6.60
C PRO A 94 -0.87 -7.38 6.42
N TYR A 95 -1.36 -8.52 5.94
CA TYR A 95 -2.79 -8.76 5.90
C TYR A 95 -3.33 -9.03 7.31
N PHE A 96 -4.53 -8.55 7.66
CA PHE A 96 -5.05 -8.58 9.05
C PHE A 96 -5.07 -9.97 9.72
N ARG A 97 -5.15 -11.06 8.95
CA ARG A 97 -5.10 -12.44 9.47
C ARG A 97 -3.72 -13.09 9.43
N SER A 98 -2.71 -12.39 8.93
CA SER A 98 -1.34 -12.83 9.04
C SER A 98 -0.87 -12.72 10.49
N SER A 99 -0.06 -13.67 10.95
CA SER A 99 0.64 -13.51 12.23
C SER A 99 1.51 -12.26 12.25
N TRP A 100 2.09 -11.88 11.10
CA TRP A 100 2.91 -10.67 10.96
C TRP A 100 2.13 -9.40 11.32
N ALA A 101 0.80 -9.37 11.10
CA ALA A 101 -0.03 -8.22 11.45
C ALA A 101 -0.19 -8.02 12.97
N ALA A 102 0.13 -9.02 13.80
CA ALA A 102 -0.14 -8.98 15.25
C ALA A 102 1.10 -9.22 16.14
N ILE A 103 2.18 -9.81 15.61
CA ILE A 103 3.38 -10.10 16.43
C ILE A 103 4.29 -8.89 16.63
N ASP A 104 4.23 -7.90 15.73
CA ASP A 104 5.05 -6.70 15.85
C ASP A 104 4.36 -5.69 16.79
N PRO A 105 4.99 -5.34 17.93
CA PRO A 105 4.40 -4.43 18.91
C PRO A 105 4.31 -2.98 18.44
N THR A 106 4.95 -2.63 17.32
CA THR A 106 4.91 -1.28 16.74
C THR A 106 3.76 -1.08 15.76
N HIS A 107 3.05 -2.15 15.38
CA HIS A 107 1.86 -2.04 14.55
C HIS A 107 0.72 -1.38 15.34
N VAL A 108 0.26 -0.24 14.86
CA VAL A 108 -0.86 0.50 15.47
C VAL A 108 -2.19 0.20 14.77
N ARG A 109 -2.15 -0.49 13.62
CA ARG A 109 -3.33 -0.87 12.83
C ARG A 109 -3.11 -2.10 11.98
N GLN A 110 -4.22 -2.66 11.50
CA GLN A 110 -4.24 -3.80 10.57
C GLN A 110 -4.97 -3.42 9.27
N PHE A 111 -4.66 -4.16 8.19
CA PHE A 111 -5.17 -3.88 6.86
C PHE A 111 -5.91 -5.08 6.25
N THR A 112 -7.06 -4.79 5.65
CA THR A 112 -7.94 -5.72 4.92
C THR A 112 -8.02 -5.33 3.45
N ILE A 113 -8.62 -6.15 2.58
CA ILE A 113 -8.68 -5.84 1.14
C ILE A 113 -9.22 -4.44 0.84
N ASN A 114 -10.14 -3.92 1.67
CA ASN A 114 -10.82 -2.64 1.41
C ASN A 114 -10.27 -1.46 2.25
N SER A 115 -9.25 -1.65 3.08
CA SER A 115 -8.82 -0.60 4.04
C SER A 115 -8.46 0.75 3.40
N LEU A 116 -7.78 0.76 2.24
CA LEU A 116 -7.43 2.00 1.55
C LEU A 116 -8.51 2.53 0.59
N HIS A 117 -9.65 1.85 0.48
CA HIS A 117 -10.75 2.30 -0.39
C HIS A 117 -11.35 3.62 0.11
N TYR A 118 -11.30 3.91 1.41
CA TYR A 118 -11.74 5.18 1.97
C TYR A 118 -11.07 6.42 1.34
N PHE A 119 -9.90 6.26 0.73
CA PHE A 119 -9.15 7.32 0.07
C PHE A 119 -9.34 7.36 -1.45
N VAL A 120 -10.26 6.56 -2.00
CA VAL A 120 -10.46 6.42 -3.45
C VAL A 120 -11.89 6.80 -3.81
N GLU A 121 -12.02 7.75 -4.72
CA GLU A 121 -13.31 8.26 -5.18
C GLU A 121 -14.16 7.15 -5.83
N GLY A 122 -15.46 7.17 -5.55
CA GLY A 122 -16.42 6.22 -6.14
C GLY A 122 -16.45 4.83 -5.50
N THR A 123 -15.63 4.57 -4.48
CA THR A 123 -15.74 3.35 -3.67
C THR A 123 -16.89 3.47 -2.66
N LEU A 124 -17.39 2.31 -2.20
CA LEU A 124 -18.45 2.26 -1.18
C LEU A 124 -17.98 2.89 0.14
N GLU A 125 -16.71 2.70 0.46
CA GLU A 125 -16.08 3.14 1.69
C GLU A 125 -16.00 4.68 1.74
N ASN A 126 -15.47 5.29 0.67
CA ASN A 126 -15.35 6.74 0.54
C ASN A 126 -16.72 7.44 0.46
N ALA A 127 -17.68 6.88 -0.27
CA ALA A 127 -19.02 7.47 -0.41
C ALA A 127 -19.79 7.58 0.91
N ASN A 128 -19.50 6.68 1.87
CA ASN A 128 -20.15 6.70 3.17
C ASN A 128 -19.40 7.56 4.21
N HIS A 129 -18.10 7.78 4.03
CA HIS A 129 -17.26 8.49 4.99
C HIS A 129 -16.14 9.27 4.28
N GLU A 130 -16.22 10.60 4.33
CA GLU A 130 -15.19 11.50 3.80
C GLU A 130 -14.18 11.86 4.91
N PHE A 131 -13.06 11.14 4.96
CA PHE A 131 -11.98 11.40 5.94
C PHE A 131 -11.02 12.50 5.51
N THR A 132 -10.93 12.76 4.20
CA THR A 132 -10.11 13.81 3.60
C THR A 132 -10.74 14.24 2.27
N LYS A 133 -10.52 15.50 1.89
CA LYS A 133 -10.94 16.03 0.58
C LYS A 133 -10.05 15.52 -0.56
N THR A 134 -8.89 14.96 -0.22
CA THR A 134 -7.90 14.47 -1.17
C THR A 134 -8.14 13.00 -1.46
N THR A 135 -8.56 12.68 -2.69
CA THR A 135 -8.88 11.32 -3.12
C THR A 135 -8.03 10.88 -4.31
N PHE A 136 -7.73 9.59 -4.33
CA PHE A 136 -7.18 8.92 -5.50
C PHE A 136 -8.31 8.51 -6.45
N GLY A 137 -7.99 8.36 -7.74
CA GLY A 137 -8.98 8.03 -8.77
C GLY A 137 -9.25 6.53 -8.90
N THR A 138 -8.25 5.69 -8.64
CA THR A 138 -8.39 4.23 -8.73
C THR A 138 -7.64 3.51 -7.63
N VAL A 139 -8.08 2.31 -7.28
CA VAL A 139 -7.37 1.37 -6.43
C VAL A 139 -7.29 -0.01 -7.09
N GLU A 140 -6.09 -0.58 -7.12
CA GLU A 140 -5.86 -1.98 -7.44
C GLU A 140 -5.34 -2.68 -6.19
N VAL A 141 -5.80 -3.92 -5.95
CA VAL A 141 -5.41 -4.70 -4.78
C VAL A 141 -4.83 -6.03 -5.20
N TYR A 142 -3.68 -6.37 -4.63
CA TYR A 142 -2.96 -7.60 -4.85
C TYR A 142 -2.75 -8.31 -3.51
N LEU A 143 -2.92 -9.63 -3.51
CA LEU A 143 -2.73 -10.46 -2.32
C LEU A 143 -1.53 -11.36 -2.55
N ASP A 144 -0.62 -11.42 -1.56
CA ASP A 144 0.55 -12.30 -1.61
C ASP A 144 1.43 -12.13 -2.87
N SER A 145 1.66 -10.89 -3.30
CA SER A 145 2.51 -10.58 -4.46
C SER A 145 3.88 -11.28 -4.43
N ASN A 146 4.41 -11.52 -3.23
CA ASN A 146 5.72 -12.12 -2.99
C ASN A 146 5.74 -13.67 -2.95
N TYR A 147 4.59 -14.36 -3.02
CA TYR A 147 4.52 -15.83 -2.84
C TYR A 147 4.50 -16.61 -4.15
N GLY A 148 5.03 -17.84 -4.16
CA GLY A 148 5.10 -18.69 -5.34
C GLY A 148 3.74 -18.98 -6.01
N ASN A 149 3.77 -19.35 -7.30
CA ASN A 149 2.55 -19.63 -8.06
C ASN A 149 1.94 -20.97 -7.63
N ASN A 150 0.86 -20.92 -6.84
CA ASN A 150 0.08 -22.08 -6.44
C ASN A 150 -1.35 -21.94 -7.01
N PRO A 151 -1.87 -22.94 -7.74
CA PRO A 151 -3.19 -22.86 -8.38
C PRO A 151 -4.35 -22.77 -7.37
N PHE A 152 -4.22 -23.37 -6.18
CA PHE A 152 -5.19 -23.20 -5.11
C PHE A 152 -5.14 -21.78 -4.56
N ARG A 153 -3.94 -21.23 -4.33
CA ARG A 153 -3.77 -19.85 -3.85
C ARG A 153 -4.38 -18.86 -4.83
N TRP A 154 -4.13 -19.04 -6.12
CA TRP A 154 -4.73 -18.25 -7.20
C TRP A 154 -6.27 -18.25 -7.14
N LEU A 155 -6.91 -19.42 -7.00
CA LEU A 155 -8.37 -19.51 -6.90
C LEU A 155 -8.91 -18.73 -5.70
N PHE A 156 -8.28 -18.86 -4.54
CA PHE A 156 -8.69 -18.12 -3.34
C PHE A 156 -8.44 -16.63 -3.47
N THR A 157 -7.34 -16.20 -4.10
CA THR A 157 -7.12 -14.78 -4.42
C THR A 157 -8.25 -14.23 -5.28
N ARG A 158 -8.67 -14.96 -6.32
CA ARG A 158 -9.80 -14.57 -7.18
C ARG A 158 -11.10 -14.44 -6.41
N LEU A 159 -11.42 -15.40 -5.54
CA LEU A 159 -12.62 -15.36 -4.71
C LEU A 159 -12.58 -14.19 -3.71
N ALA A 160 -11.44 -13.99 -3.05
CA ALA A 160 -11.24 -12.93 -2.08
C ALA A 160 -11.37 -11.54 -2.73
N LEU A 161 -10.74 -11.31 -3.88
CA LEU A 161 -10.85 -10.02 -4.59
C LEU A 161 -12.22 -9.81 -5.24
N ARG A 162 -12.93 -10.88 -5.62
CA ARG A 162 -14.28 -10.79 -6.20
C ARG A 162 -15.34 -10.46 -5.15
N TRP A 163 -15.19 -10.99 -3.94
CA TRP A 163 -16.13 -10.83 -2.82
C TRP A 163 -15.38 -10.62 -1.50
N PRO A 164 -14.69 -9.49 -1.31
CA PRO A 164 -13.81 -9.27 -0.15
C PRO A 164 -14.56 -9.42 1.17
N TYR A 165 -15.69 -8.71 1.32
CA TYR A 165 -16.50 -8.79 2.54
C TYR A 165 -16.97 -10.21 2.88
N VAL A 166 -17.40 -10.99 1.88
CA VAL A 166 -17.85 -12.37 2.10
C VAL A 166 -16.66 -13.24 2.49
N PHE A 167 -15.54 -13.11 1.80
CA PHE A 167 -14.35 -13.90 2.09
C PHE A 167 -13.81 -13.61 3.50
N GLU A 168 -13.56 -12.35 3.83
CA GLU A 168 -12.94 -11.89 5.08
C GLU A 168 -13.79 -12.15 6.34
N ASN A 169 -15.12 -12.12 6.18
CA ASN A 169 -16.08 -12.43 7.25
C ASN A 169 -16.52 -13.89 7.28
N SER A 170 -15.96 -14.75 6.41
CA SER A 170 -16.23 -16.20 6.42
C SER A 170 -15.09 -17.00 7.00
N VAL A 171 -15.37 -18.28 7.30
CA VAL A 171 -14.36 -19.28 7.70
C VAL A 171 -13.25 -19.47 6.66
N LEU A 172 -13.48 -19.11 5.39
CA LEU A 172 -12.48 -19.25 4.34
C LEU A 172 -11.25 -18.39 4.62
N SER A 173 -11.43 -17.18 5.14
CA SER A 173 -10.30 -16.32 5.50
C SER A 173 -9.47 -16.86 6.68
N PHE A 174 -10.05 -17.72 7.54
CA PHE A 174 -9.32 -18.43 8.59
C PHE A 174 -8.55 -19.64 8.07
N LEU A 175 -9.15 -20.40 7.14
CA LEU A 175 -8.53 -21.60 6.58
C LEU A 175 -7.46 -21.26 5.54
N PHE A 176 -7.63 -20.16 4.83
CA PHE A 176 -6.76 -19.74 3.73
C PHE A 176 -6.34 -18.26 3.88
N PRO A 177 -5.74 -17.86 5.01
CA PRO A 177 -5.37 -16.46 5.26
C PRO A 177 -4.30 -16.00 4.27
N PHE A 178 -4.33 -14.72 3.91
CA PHE A 178 -3.23 -14.07 3.18
C PHE A 178 -2.15 -13.59 4.15
N GLN A 179 -0.95 -13.40 3.63
CA GLN A 179 0.18 -12.89 4.40
C GLN A 179 0.35 -11.39 4.17
N THR A 180 0.21 -10.94 2.93
CA THR A 180 0.33 -9.53 2.59
C THR A 180 -0.81 -9.07 1.68
N VAL A 181 -1.15 -7.79 1.83
CA VAL A 181 -2.01 -7.05 0.90
C VAL A 181 -1.19 -5.89 0.35
N THR A 182 -1.24 -5.68 -0.96
CA THR A 182 -0.58 -4.59 -1.65
C THR A 182 -1.61 -3.77 -2.39
N TYR A 183 -1.61 -2.46 -2.14
CA TYR A 183 -2.50 -1.51 -2.79
C TYR A 183 -1.71 -0.69 -3.81
N VAL A 184 -2.34 -0.39 -4.94
CA VAL A 184 -1.84 0.58 -5.92
C VAL A 184 -2.92 1.62 -6.10
N LEU A 185 -2.69 2.84 -5.62
CA LEU A 185 -3.63 3.95 -5.73
C LEU A 185 -3.10 4.97 -6.74
N THR A 186 -3.91 5.31 -7.74
CA THR A 186 -3.50 6.23 -8.82
C THR A 186 -4.07 7.62 -8.58
N LYS A 187 -3.20 8.64 -8.57
CA LYS A 187 -3.61 10.04 -8.50
C LYS A 187 -4.28 10.44 -9.82
N PRO A 188 -5.45 11.12 -9.81
CA PRO A 188 -6.09 11.60 -11.03
C PRO A 188 -5.12 12.46 -11.86
N ALA A 189 -5.25 12.42 -13.19
CA ALA A 189 -4.39 13.16 -14.12
C ALA A 189 -4.84 14.61 -14.37
N ASN A 190 -5.90 15.05 -13.69
CA ASN A 190 -6.65 16.27 -13.96
C ASN A 190 -6.09 17.49 -13.22
#